data_AF-A0A8C1KSA3-F1
#
_entry.id   AF-A0A8C1KSA3-F1
#
_cell.length_a   1.000
_cell.length_b   1.000
_cell.length_c   1.000
_cell.angle_alpha   90.00
_cell.angle_beta   90.00
_cell.angle_gamma   90.00
#
_symmetry.space_group_name_H-M   'P 1'
#
loop_
_entity.id
_entity.type
_entity.pdbx_description
1 polymer ?
#
loop_
_entity_poly.entity_id
_entity_poly.type
_entity_poly.pdbx_seq_one_letter_code
_entity_poly.pdbx_strand_id
1 'polypeptide(L)'
;MTVYLSVYLSSGLGGFAQITDCLYIGNSKTASDSSIIRSLNITCVINTTQDVSKTNIPTVDYMHVPVADDPESRLCDHFDTVADKIQHVSDEDGRVLLHCNAGVSRSATLCLAYLMKHRCMTLAEAHALLKSLRPIVRPNSGFWRQLIEYERRLHGKNTVSMINSPVGHIPDLYERETRGLIPL
;
A
#
# COMPACT_ATOMS: atom_id res chain seq x y z
N MET A 1 -24.31 -11.13 11.75
CA MET A 1 -23.76 -10.46 12.94
C MET A 1 -22.29 -10.81 13.19
N THR A 2 -21.85 -12.06 12.98
CA THR A 2 -20.45 -12.51 13.16
C THR A 2 -19.45 -11.92 12.14
N VAL A 3 -19.88 -11.69 10.89
CA VAL A 3 -19.03 -11.14 9.81
C VAL A 3 -18.63 -9.69 10.07
N TYR A 4 -19.58 -8.86 10.51
CA TYR A 4 -19.31 -7.46 10.90
C TYR A 4 -18.30 -7.38 12.06
N LEU A 5 -18.39 -8.29 13.03
CA LEU A 5 -17.49 -8.31 14.18
C LEU A 5 -16.04 -8.67 13.78
N SER A 6 -15.85 -9.56 12.81
CA SER A 6 -14.52 -9.93 12.30
C SER A 6 -13.84 -8.79 11.54
N VAL A 7 -14.60 -8.04 10.71
CA VAL A 7 -14.09 -6.86 9.99
C VAL A 7 -13.73 -5.72 10.96
N TYR A 8 -14.52 -5.51 12.02
CA TYR A 8 -14.23 -4.51 13.06
C TYR A 8 -13.08 -4.92 14.01
N LEU A 9 -12.84 -6.22 14.23
CA LEU A 9 -11.71 -6.70 15.04
C LEU A 9 -10.38 -6.70 14.25
N SER A 10 -10.43 -6.72 12.92
CA SER A 10 -9.25 -6.68 12.05
C SER A 10 -8.82 -5.26 11.65
N SER A 11 -9.57 -4.24 12.05
CA SER A 11 -9.22 -2.81 11.89
C SER A 11 -8.17 -2.33 12.91
N GLY A 12 -7.73 -3.20 13.84
CA GLY A 12 -6.58 -2.95 14.70
C GLY A 12 -5.25 -3.00 13.95
N LEU A 13 -4.18 -2.54 14.62
CA LEU A 13 -2.78 -2.44 14.14
C LEU A 13 -2.19 -3.70 13.44
N GLY A 14 -2.90 -4.84 13.44
CA GLY A 14 -2.44 -6.14 12.93
C GLY A 14 -3.29 -6.78 11.82
N GLY A 15 -4.19 -6.07 11.14
CA GLY A 15 -5.04 -6.63 10.08
C GLY A 15 -4.94 -5.92 8.72
N PHE A 16 -6.10 -5.69 8.08
CA PHE A 16 -6.23 -5.06 6.77
C PHE A 16 -7.09 -3.81 6.83
N ALA A 17 -7.04 -2.99 5.79
CA ALA A 17 -7.89 -1.83 5.62
C ALA A 17 -8.44 -1.80 4.19
N GLN A 18 -9.72 -1.47 4.05
CA GLN A 18 -10.33 -1.16 2.77
C GLN A 18 -9.98 0.28 2.39
N ILE A 19 -9.42 0.49 1.20
CA ILE A 19 -8.97 1.80 0.72
C ILE A 19 -9.95 2.37 -0.31
N THR A 20 -10.46 1.51 -1.18
CA THR A 20 -11.53 1.81 -2.15
C THR A 20 -12.53 0.65 -2.15
N ASP A 21 -13.58 0.73 -2.97
CA ASP A 21 -14.51 -0.38 -3.14
C ASP A 21 -13.84 -1.65 -3.69
N CYS A 22 -12.76 -1.51 -4.45
CA CYS A 22 -12.02 -2.62 -5.08
C CYS A 22 -10.68 -2.96 -4.40
N LEU A 23 -10.12 -2.10 -3.54
CA LEU A 23 -8.74 -2.27 -3.03
C LEU A 23 -8.68 -2.37 -1.51
N TYR A 24 -8.00 -3.41 -1.04
CA TYR A 24 -7.62 -3.64 0.36
C TYR A 24 -6.10 -3.67 0.51
N ILE A 25 -5.58 -3.11 1.62
CA ILE A 25 -4.20 -3.33 2.05
C ILE A 25 -4.17 -4.23 3.28
N GLY A 26 -3.29 -5.23 3.27
CA GLY A 26 -3.08 -6.13 4.41
C GLY A 26 -1.63 -6.45 4.71
N ASN A 27 -1.44 -7.34 5.68
CA ASN A 27 -0.17 -7.97 6.03
C ASN A 27 -0.15 -9.45 5.59
N SER A 28 0.97 -10.14 5.77
CA SER A 28 1.09 -11.56 5.38
C SER A 28 0.08 -12.47 6.09
N LYS A 29 -0.29 -12.16 7.34
CA LYS A 29 -1.29 -12.94 8.09
C LYS A 29 -2.68 -12.82 7.46
N THR A 30 -3.06 -11.63 6.99
CA THR A 30 -4.31 -11.45 6.23
C THR A 30 -4.26 -12.23 4.92
N ALA A 31 -3.15 -12.16 4.19
CA ALA A 31 -3.03 -12.82 2.88
C ALA A 31 -3.01 -14.35 2.99
N SER A 32 -2.57 -14.91 4.13
CA SER A 32 -2.59 -16.36 4.36
C SER A 32 -3.94 -16.88 4.90
N ASP A 33 -4.86 -16.01 5.30
CA ASP A 33 -6.17 -16.41 5.84
C ASP A 33 -7.23 -16.53 4.73
N SER A 34 -7.47 -17.76 4.28
CA SER A 34 -8.48 -18.04 3.26
C SER A 34 -9.91 -17.67 3.65
N SER A 35 -10.21 -17.57 4.95
CA SER A 35 -11.53 -17.13 5.43
C SER A 35 -11.70 -15.64 5.19
N ILE A 36 -10.65 -14.84 5.43
CA ILE A 36 -10.67 -13.41 5.14
C ILE A 36 -10.81 -13.17 3.64
N ILE A 37 -9.98 -13.84 2.81
CA ILE A 37 -10.03 -13.70 1.34
C ILE A 37 -11.44 -13.97 0.81
N ARG A 38 -12.08 -15.06 1.25
CA ARG A 38 -13.46 -15.39 0.85
C ARG A 38 -14.46 -14.37 1.37
N SER A 39 -14.37 -13.98 2.63
CA SER A 39 -15.34 -13.05 3.25
C SER A 39 -15.35 -11.66 2.62
N LEU A 40 -14.20 -11.21 2.10
CA LEU A 40 -14.04 -9.94 1.42
C LEU A 40 -14.30 -10.02 -0.09
N ASN A 41 -14.63 -11.22 -0.61
CA ASN A 41 -14.77 -11.51 -2.03
C ASN A 41 -13.55 -11.06 -2.85
N ILE A 42 -12.34 -11.30 -2.32
CA ILE A 42 -11.10 -11.01 -3.03
C ILE A 42 -10.99 -11.93 -4.25
N THR A 43 -10.78 -11.34 -5.42
CA THR A 43 -10.55 -12.04 -6.69
C THR A 43 -9.09 -11.97 -7.13
N CYS A 44 -8.29 -11.06 -6.57
CA CYS A 44 -6.86 -10.96 -6.85
C CYS A 44 -6.04 -10.66 -5.58
N VAL A 45 -4.93 -11.37 -5.39
CA VAL A 45 -3.95 -11.09 -4.33
C VAL A 45 -2.64 -10.66 -4.97
N ILE A 46 -2.14 -9.49 -4.55
CA ILE A 46 -0.84 -8.96 -4.98
C ILE A 46 0.13 -9.03 -3.79
N ASN A 47 1.10 -9.94 -3.89
CA ASN A 47 2.16 -10.12 -2.90
C ASN A 47 3.36 -9.26 -3.26
N THR A 48 3.75 -8.34 -2.39
CA THR A 48 4.88 -7.41 -2.60
C THR A 48 6.06 -7.72 -1.70
N THR A 49 6.26 -9.00 -1.38
CA THR A 49 7.38 -9.49 -0.57
C THR A 49 8.31 -10.36 -1.40
N GLN A 50 9.51 -10.66 -0.90
CA GLN A 50 10.41 -11.63 -1.54
C GLN A 50 9.96 -13.09 -1.32
N ASP A 51 9.07 -13.34 -0.37
CA ASP A 51 8.49 -14.66 -0.14
C ASP A 51 7.44 -14.97 -1.24
N VAL A 52 7.51 -16.18 -1.78
CA VAL A 52 6.61 -16.71 -2.82
C VAL A 52 5.40 -17.46 -2.25
N SER A 53 5.25 -17.50 -0.93
CA SER A 53 4.14 -18.17 -0.26
C SER A 53 2.77 -17.64 -0.73
N LYS A 54 1.85 -18.58 -1.01
CA LYS A 54 0.48 -18.29 -1.43
C LYS A 54 -0.50 -19.32 -0.87
N THR A 55 -1.70 -18.85 -0.53
CA THR A 55 -2.80 -19.64 0.05
C THR A 55 -3.44 -20.62 -0.96
N ASN A 56 -3.17 -20.44 -2.26
CA ASN A 56 -3.68 -21.27 -3.37
C ASN A 56 -5.20 -21.46 -3.36
N ILE A 57 -5.95 -20.38 -3.52
CA ILE A 57 -7.40 -20.43 -3.68
C ILE A 57 -7.73 -20.44 -5.18
N PRO A 58 -8.42 -21.48 -5.71
CA PRO A 58 -8.60 -21.65 -7.16
C PRO A 58 -9.29 -20.48 -7.89
N THR A 59 -10.14 -19.72 -7.21
CA THR A 59 -10.91 -18.59 -7.78
C THR A 59 -10.20 -17.25 -7.65
N VAL A 60 -8.93 -17.24 -7.25
CA VAL A 60 -8.16 -16.04 -6.95
C VAL A 60 -6.94 -15.98 -7.85
N ASP A 61 -6.79 -14.86 -8.54
CA ASP A 61 -5.58 -14.50 -9.26
C ASP A 61 -4.47 -14.09 -8.30
N TYR A 62 -3.23 -14.49 -8.59
CA TYR A 62 -2.08 -14.11 -7.78
C TYR A 62 -1.03 -13.39 -8.62
N MET A 63 -0.62 -12.20 -8.19
CA MET A 63 0.51 -11.45 -8.74
C MET A 63 1.61 -11.34 -7.68
N HIS A 64 2.87 -11.54 -8.09
CA HIS A 64 4.02 -11.43 -7.21
C HIS A 64 4.97 -10.33 -7.66
N VAL A 65 5.37 -9.48 -6.72
CA VAL A 65 6.30 -8.36 -6.89
C VAL A 65 7.44 -8.56 -5.88
N PRO A 66 8.53 -9.27 -6.26
CA PRO A 66 9.56 -9.74 -5.33
C PRO A 66 10.53 -8.64 -4.92
N VAL A 67 10.08 -7.69 -4.09
CA VAL A 67 10.84 -6.50 -3.69
C VAL A 67 11.08 -6.46 -2.17
N ALA A 68 12.32 -6.16 -1.78
CA ALA A 68 12.72 -5.95 -0.40
C ALA A 68 12.21 -4.60 0.13
N ASP A 69 12.04 -4.47 1.44
CA ASP A 69 11.64 -3.19 2.07
C ASP A 69 12.86 -2.31 2.33
N ASP A 70 13.60 -2.01 1.28
CA ASP A 70 14.87 -1.30 1.36
C ASP A 70 14.80 0.00 0.55
N PRO A 71 15.35 1.12 1.04
CA PRO A 71 15.36 2.40 0.32
C PRO A 71 16.00 2.35 -1.08
N GLU A 72 16.90 1.40 -1.34
CA GLU A 72 17.58 1.23 -2.63
C GLU A 72 16.84 0.25 -3.56
N SER A 73 15.82 -0.43 -3.06
CA SER A 73 14.98 -1.31 -3.88
C SER A 73 14.15 -0.51 -4.89
N ARG A 74 14.12 -0.97 -6.15
CA ARG A 74 13.40 -0.32 -7.25
C ARG A 74 11.92 -0.74 -7.33
N LEU A 75 11.12 -0.31 -6.35
CA LEU A 75 9.68 -0.59 -6.37
C LEU A 75 8.94 0.18 -7.48
N CYS A 76 9.49 1.33 -7.91
CA CYS A 76 8.97 2.16 -8.99
C CYS A 76 8.85 1.45 -10.34
N ASP A 77 9.69 0.45 -10.61
CA ASP A 77 9.63 -0.37 -11.82
C ASP A 77 8.31 -1.16 -11.93
N HIS A 78 7.56 -1.27 -10.83
CA HIS A 78 6.28 -1.97 -10.75
C HIS A 78 5.06 -1.05 -10.58
N PHE A 79 5.24 0.27 -10.47
CA PHE A 79 4.14 1.20 -10.18
C PHE A 79 3.04 1.12 -11.23
N ASP A 80 3.39 1.25 -12.51
CA ASP A 80 2.41 1.23 -13.60
C ASP A 80 1.74 -0.15 -13.71
N THR A 81 2.53 -1.23 -13.72
CA THR A 81 2.01 -2.60 -13.85
C THR A 81 1.05 -2.98 -12.73
N VAL A 82 1.38 -2.65 -11.48
CA VAL A 82 0.50 -2.96 -10.33
C VAL A 82 -0.73 -2.06 -10.33
N ALA A 83 -0.56 -0.75 -10.58
CA ALA A 83 -1.70 0.17 -10.66
C ALA A 83 -2.69 -0.26 -11.75
N ASP A 84 -2.20 -0.68 -12.91
CA ASP A 84 -3.03 -1.15 -14.02
C ASP A 84 -3.69 -2.49 -13.73
N LYS A 85 -3.01 -3.43 -13.06
CA LYS A 85 -3.66 -4.68 -12.60
C LYS A 85 -4.78 -4.40 -11.60
N ILE A 86 -4.59 -3.46 -10.65
CA ILE A 86 -5.64 -3.08 -9.70
C ILE A 86 -6.83 -2.46 -10.43
N GLN A 87 -6.57 -1.57 -11.40
CA GLN A 87 -7.63 -0.96 -12.19
C GLN A 87 -8.39 -2.00 -13.01
N HIS A 88 -7.69 -2.90 -13.70
CA HIS A 88 -8.31 -3.96 -14.48
C HIS A 88 -9.20 -4.87 -13.62
N VAL A 89 -8.75 -5.27 -12.42
CA VAL A 89 -9.60 -6.05 -11.49
C VAL A 89 -10.82 -5.25 -11.05
N SER A 90 -10.68 -3.92 -10.87
CA SER A 90 -11.81 -3.04 -10.55
C SER A 90 -12.84 -2.98 -11.69
N ASP A 91 -12.38 -2.96 -12.95
CA ASP A 91 -13.24 -2.89 -14.13
C ASP A 91 -14.05 -4.18 -14.37
N GLU A 92 -13.59 -5.30 -13.78
CA GLU A 92 -14.28 -6.60 -13.78
C GLU A 92 -15.12 -6.84 -12.52
N ASP A 93 -15.46 -5.78 -11.78
CA ASP A 93 -16.18 -5.83 -10.49
C ASP A 93 -15.49 -6.71 -9.42
N GLY A 94 -14.18 -6.92 -9.57
CA GLY A 94 -13.34 -7.70 -8.68
C GLY A 94 -12.77 -6.89 -7.51
N ARG A 95 -12.07 -7.59 -6.61
CA ARG A 95 -11.44 -7.00 -5.43
C ARG A 95 -10.01 -7.50 -5.23
N VAL A 96 -9.13 -6.56 -4.92
CA VAL A 96 -7.70 -6.79 -4.74
C VAL A 96 -7.32 -6.74 -3.27
N LEU A 97 -6.57 -7.73 -2.82
CA LEU A 97 -5.77 -7.65 -1.59
C LEU A 97 -4.31 -7.40 -1.94
N LEU A 98 -3.84 -6.19 -1.73
CA LEU A 98 -2.44 -5.79 -1.88
C LEU A 98 -1.72 -5.91 -0.53
N HIS A 99 -0.75 -6.80 -0.40
CA HIS A 99 -0.08 -7.02 0.87
C HIS A 99 1.45 -7.00 0.75
N CYS A 100 2.08 -6.70 1.87
CA CYS A 100 3.50 -6.98 2.11
C CYS A 100 3.63 -7.74 3.44
N ASN A 101 4.79 -7.70 4.10
CA ASN A 101 4.95 -8.37 5.39
C ASN A 101 4.06 -7.77 6.48
N ALA A 102 4.16 -6.46 6.72
CA ALA A 102 3.44 -5.75 7.79
C ALA A 102 2.26 -4.91 7.30
N GLY A 103 2.13 -4.70 5.98
CA GLY A 103 1.17 -3.74 5.42
C GLY A 103 1.51 -2.28 5.78
N VAL A 104 2.79 -1.93 5.84
CA VAL A 104 3.28 -0.62 6.31
C VAL A 104 3.93 0.20 5.19
N SER A 105 4.88 -0.39 4.45
CA SER A 105 5.74 0.34 3.52
C SER A 105 5.52 -0.06 2.04
N ARG A 106 5.92 -1.27 1.62
CA ARG A 106 5.80 -1.72 0.20
C ARG A 106 4.38 -1.68 -0.37
N SER A 107 3.43 -2.34 0.29
CA SER A 107 2.02 -2.34 -0.17
C SER A 107 1.39 -0.94 -0.10
N ALA A 108 1.74 -0.14 0.92
CA ALA A 108 1.30 1.24 1.01
C ALA A 108 1.83 2.07 -0.18
N THR A 109 3.10 1.90 -0.55
CA THR A 109 3.73 2.59 -1.69
C THR A 109 2.99 2.28 -2.99
N LEU A 110 2.71 1.00 -3.26
CA LEU A 110 2.00 0.61 -4.49
C LEU A 110 0.53 1.06 -4.50
N CYS A 111 -0.11 1.13 -3.32
CA CYS A 111 -1.43 1.74 -3.20
C CYS A 111 -1.41 3.23 -3.54
N LEU A 112 -0.43 4.00 -3.03
CA LEU A 112 -0.28 5.41 -3.36
C LEU A 112 -0.06 5.64 -4.86
N ALA A 113 0.77 4.80 -5.50
CA ALA A 113 0.96 4.83 -6.94
C ALA A 113 -0.36 4.63 -7.71
N TYR A 114 -1.16 3.63 -7.29
CA TYR A 114 -2.47 3.38 -7.87
C TYR A 114 -3.45 4.55 -7.69
N LEU A 115 -3.55 5.10 -6.48
CA LEU A 115 -4.45 6.23 -6.20
C LEU A 115 -4.09 7.46 -7.04
N MET A 116 -2.80 7.75 -7.21
CA MET A 116 -2.38 8.83 -8.10
C MET A 116 -2.76 8.55 -9.56
N LYS A 117 -2.41 7.37 -10.09
CA LYS A 117 -2.62 7.03 -11.50
C LYS A 117 -4.09 6.96 -11.89
N HIS A 118 -4.91 6.28 -11.09
CA HIS A 118 -6.26 5.86 -11.48
C HIS A 118 -7.37 6.53 -10.68
N ARG A 119 -7.06 7.31 -9.64
CA ARG A 119 -8.06 8.06 -8.84
C ARG A 119 -7.84 9.57 -8.86
N CYS A 120 -6.98 10.07 -9.75
CA CYS A 120 -6.71 11.50 -9.96
C CYS A 120 -6.32 12.24 -8.68
N MET A 121 -5.68 11.55 -7.73
CA MET A 121 -5.21 12.15 -6.47
C MET A 121 -3.78 12.65 -6.63
N THR A 122 -3.46 13.75 -5.97
CA THR A 122 -2.06 14.11 -5.69
C THR A 122 -1.44 13.14 -4.69
N LEU A 123 -0.12 13.11 -4.58
CA LEU A 123 0.59 12.26 -3.62
C LEU A 123 0.18 12.59 -2.18
N ALA A 124 0.06 13.88 -1.86
CA ALA A 124 -0.38 14.34 -0.55
C ALA A 124 -1.82 13.88 -0.21
N GLU A 125 -2.75 14.00 -1.16
CA GLU A 125 -4.15 13.55 -0.97
C GLU A 125 -4.24 12.03 -0.82
N ALA A 126 -3.54 11.28 -1.68
CA ALA A 126 -3.49 9.82 -1.63
C ALA A 126 -2.92 9.34 -0.28
N HIS A 127 -1.86 9.98 0.22
CA HIS A 127 -1.27 9.65 1.52
C HIS A 127 -2.21 9.99 2.67
N ALA A 128 -2.86 11.17 2.65
CA ALA A 128 -3.81 11.56 3.68
C ALA A 128 -4.99 10.56 3.79
N LEU A 129 -5.55 10.14 2.65
CA LEU A 129 -6.59 9.11 2.61
C LEU A 129 -6.08 7.77 3.16
N LEU A 130 -4.94 7.30 2.67
CA LEU A 130 -4.41 6.01 3.09
C LEU A 130 -4.05 6.00 4.59
N LYS A 131 -3.50 7.09 5.11
CA LYS A 131 -3.14 7.25 6.53
C LYS A 131 -4.37 7.29 7.44
N SER A 132 -5.48 7.89 6.99
CA SER A 132 -6.72 7.93 7.79
C SER A 132 -7.37 6.54 7.91
N LEU A 133 -7.29 5.72 6.86
CA LEU A 133 -7.84 4.36 6.82
C LEU A 133 -6.89 3.31 7.42
N ARG A 134 -5.58 3.55 7.36
CA ARG A 134 -4.56 2.66 7.91
C ARG A 134 -3.43 3.48 8.58
N PRO A 135 -3.59 3.91 9.85
CA PRO A 135 -2.65 4.81 10.52
C PRO A 135 -1.20 4.31 10.63
N ILE A 136 -0.96 3.00 10.53
CA ILE A 136 0.38 2.41 10.60
C ILE A 136 1.21 2.59 9.33
N VAL A 137 0.62 3.02 8.21
CA VAL A 137 1.35 3.17 6.94
C VAL A 137 2.49 4.17 7.10
N ARG A 138 3.66 3.76 6.60
CA ARG A 138 4.91 4.50 6.65
C ARG A 138 5.87 3.94 5.60
N PRO A 139 5.73 4.34 4.32
CA PRO A 139 6.74 4.04 3.31
C PRO A 139 8.14 4.47 3.76
N ASN A 140 9.17 3.70 3.39
CA ASN A 140 10.54 4.10 3.62
C ASN A 140 10.94 5.32 2.75
N SER A 141 12.04 5.98 3.09
CA SER A 141 12.48 7.21 2.42
C SER A 141 12.84 7.03 0.94
N GLY A 142 13.33 5.85 0.53
CA GLY A 142 13.59 5.52 -0.86
C GLY A 142 12.30 5.43 -1.69
N PHE A 143 11.27 4.79 -1.14
CA PHE A 143 9.97 4.71 -1.77
C PHE A 143 9.26 6.06 -1.85
N TRP A 144 9.45 6.95 -0.86
CA TRP A 144 8.98 8.34 -0.97
C TRP A 144 9.62 9.09 -2.13
N ARG A 145 10.95 9.00 -2.29
CA ARG A 145 11.65 9.59 -3.45
C ARG A 145 11.07 9.08 -4.77
N GLN A 146 10.82 7.78 -4.86
CA GLN A 146 10.23 7.14 -6.03
C GLN A 146 8.80 7.62 -6.31
N LEU A 147 7.97 7.78 -5.27
CA LEU A 147 6.59 8.31 -5.41
C LEU A 147 6.56 9.77 -5.83
N ILE A 148 7.45 10.61 -5.29
CA ILE A 148 7.58 12.02 -5.68
C ILE A 148 7.95 12.10 -7.16
N GLU A 149 8.94 11.33 -7.61
CA GLU A 149 9.29 11.29 -9.04
C GLU A 149 8.13 10.78 -9.91
N TYR A 150 7.36 9.81 -9.41
CA TYR A 150 6.19 9.30 -10.12
C TYR A 150 5.06 10.33 -10.24
N GLU A 151 4.75 11.07 -9.18
CA GLU A 151 3.78 12.18 -9.22
C GLU A 151 4.22 13.25 -10.23
N ARG A 152 5.51 13.58 -10.25
CA ARG A 152 6.06 14.55 -11.22
C ARG A 152 5.87 14.06 -12.66
N ARG A 153 6.08 12.77 -12.91
CA ARG A 153 5.84 12.14 -14.22
C ARG A 153 4.36 12.16 -14.62
N LEU A 154 3.44 11.91 -13.67
CA LEU A 154 2.00 11.88 -13.95
C LEU A 154 1.40 13.28 -14.13
N HIS A 155 1.78 14.23 -13.28
CA HIS A 155 1.07 15.51 -13.12
C HIS A 155 1.93 16.75 -13.43
N GLY A 156 3.22 16.58 -13.72
CA GLY A 156 4.15 17.67 -14.03
C GLY A 156 4.56 18.53 -12.83
N LYS A 157 4.09 18.20 -11.62
CA LYS A 157 4.39 18.92 -10.37
C LYS A 157 4.38 17.97 -9.17
N ASN A 158 4.93 18.43 -8.05
CA ASN A 158 4.95 17.69 -6.79
C ASN A 158 4.17 18.38 -5.69
N THR A 159 3.50 17.58 -4.85
CA THR A 159 2.81 18.02 -3.63
C THR A 159 3.52 17.62 -2.35
N VAL A 160 4.55 16.78 -2.44
CA VAL A 160 5.39 16.33 -1.33
C VAL A 160 6.85 16.54 -1.70
N SER A 161 7.64 17.01 -0.75
CA SER A 161 9.09 17.18 -0.89
C SER A 161 9.85 16.41 0.19
N MET A 162 11.08 16.00 -0.11
CA MET A 162 11.97 15.42 0.90
C MET A 162 12.68 16.54 1.66
N ILE A 163 12.72 16.44 2.98
CA ILE A 163 13.39 17.39 3.88
C ILE A 163 14.42 16.68 4.77
N ASN A 164 15.38 17.46 5.27
CA ASN A 164 16.32 17.00 6.28
C ASN A 164 15.66 17.03 7.66
N SER A 165 15.82 15.95 8.42
CA SER A 165 15.36 15.86 9.82
C SER A 165 16.42 15.21 10.70
N PRO A 166 16.30 15.29 12.04
CA PRO A 166 17.20 14.59 12.95
C PRO A 166 17.24 13.06 12.74
N VAL A 167 16.19 12.47 12.14
CA VAL A 167 16.09 11.03 11.88
C VAL A 167 16.39 10.65 10.43
N GLY A 168 17.01 11.56 9.67
CA GLY A 168 17.37 11.38 8.26
C GLY A 168 16.45 12.11 7.28
N HIS A 169 16.53 11.75 5.99
CA HIS A 169 15.68 12.33 4.95
C HIS A 169 14.26 11.75 5.01
N ILE A 170 13.27 12.61 5.22
CA ILE A 170 11.86 12.24 5.37
C ILE A 170 11.00 13.10 4.42
N PRO A 171 9.79 12.66 4.03
CA PRO A 171 8.84 13.57 3.41
C PRO A 171 8.45 14.69 4.40
N ASP A 172 8.21 15.89 3.89
CA ASP A 172 7.69 17.04 4.64
C ASP A 172 6.42 16.73 5.45
N LEU A 173 5.58 15.81 4.97
CA LEU A 173 4.41 15.28 5.69
C LEU A 173 4.74 14.70 7.08
N TYR A 174 5.98 14.26 7.32
CA TYR A 174 6.42 13.68 8.59
C TYR A 174 7.12 14.69 9.51
N GLU A 175 7.28 15.95 9.09
CA GLU A 175 8.02 16.96 9.86
C GLU A 175 7.45 17.11 11.28
N ARG A 176 6.13 17.24 11.42
CA ARG A 176 5.48 17.40 12.73
C ARG A 176 5.65 16.19 13.63
N GLU A 177 5.66 14.98 13.07
CA GLU A 177 5.84 13.73 13.84
C GLU A 177 7.28 13.56 14.35
N THR A 178 8.25 14.20 13.68
CA THR A 178 9.69 14.04 13.97
C THR A 178 10.28 15.21 14.76
N ARG A 179 9.51 16.29 14.97
CA ARG A 179 9.89 17.50 15.71
C ARG A 179 10.02 17.20 17.21
N GLY A 180 11.11 16.57 17.61
CA GLY A 180 11.38 16.15 18.99
C GLY A 180 12.01 14.77 19.12
N LEU A 181 12.16 14.02 18.01
CA LEU A 181 12.92 12.78 18.01
C LEU A 181 14.42 13.10 17.98
N ILE A 182 15.17 12.44 18.86
CA ILE A 182 16.63 12.49 18.89
C ILE A 182 17.12 11.33 18.00
N PRO A 183 18.14 11.53 17.14
CA PRO A 183 18.75 10.43 16.41
C PRO A 183 19.23 9.36 17.40
N LEU A 184 18.92 8.08 17.14
CA LEU A 184 19.46 6.95 17.90
C LEU A 184 20.95 6.76 17.62
#